data_AF-A0A7W7T7E9-F1
#
_entry.id   AF-A0A7W7T7E9-F1
#
_cell.length_a   1.000
_cell.length_b   1.000
_cell.length_c   1.000
_cell.angle_alpha   90.00
_cell.angle_beta   90.00
_cell.angle_gamma   90.00
#
_symmetry.space_group_name_H-M   'P 1'
#
loop_
_entity.id
_entity.type
_entity.pdbx_description
1 polymer ?
#
loop_
_entity_poly.entity_id
_entity_poly.type
_entity_poly.pdbx_seq_one_letter_code
_entity_poly.pdbx_strand_id
1 'polypeptide(L)'
;MTEGVVNRRTLLRAGAIVPAAMLLPAGVALAHGKNRPVLTHGVQSGDVTADGALVWTRADRPSRMLVEVSSDPSFRHRRVVRGPLLTPETGGTGKVRLRGLVPGRRAYYRVVAEDLDGRTRSEGVVGSFTTPPLLRRDVRFVWGGDVAGQGWGSNPDLGGMPLFAAMTARRPDFFVHSGDTVYSDGPLQEKVTLADGRVWRNVVTPEKLKVAETLDEYRGQFAYNLLDPKVREFAAQVPAYAQWDDHEVTNNWYPGEILDYCLLGLR
;
A
#
# COMPACT_ATOMS: atom_id res chain seq x y z
N MET A 1 14.40 43.07 21.10
CA MET A 1 15.33 42.62 22.14
C MET A 1 15.14 41.13 22.33
N THR A 2 16.21 40.39 22.02
CA THR A 2 16.57 39.01 22.40
C THR A 2 15.63 37.85 22.09
N GLU A 3 16.05 37.07 21.10
CA GLU A 3 15.75 35.66 20.85
C GLU A 3 16.05 34.79 22.08
N GLY A 4 15.15 33.85 22.39
CA GLY A 4 15.36 32.79 23.38
C GLY A 4 15.66 31.45 22.70
N VAL A 5 16.95 31.14 22.56
CA VAL A 5 17.46 29.85 22.10
C VAL A 5 17.13 28.76 23.14
N VAL A 6 16.37 27.74 22.76
CA VAL A 6 16.14 26.55 23.59
C VAL A 6 17.31 25.57 23.42
N ASN A 7 18.05 25.36 24.51
CA ASN A 7 19.28 24.57 24.57
C ASN A 7 18.99 23.05 24.71
N ARG A 8 19.79 22.23 24.03
CA ARG A 8 19.67 20.77 23.84
C ARG A 8 19.99 19.90 25.07
N ARG A 9 19.84 20.41 26.30
CA ARG A 9 20.27 19.69 27.53
C ARG A 9 19.22 19.54 28.63
N THR A 10 17.95 19.88 28.39
CA THR A 10 16.91 19.91 29.43
C THR A 10 15.84 18.82 29.28
N LEU A 11 16.17 17.66 28.68
CA LEU A 11 15.18 16.60 28.45
C LEU A 11 15.61 15.19 28.90
N LEU A 12 16.51 15.08 29.89
CA LEU A 12 16.79 13.81 30.54
C LEU A 12 17.09 14.01 32.02
N ARG A 13 16.11 13.69 32.88
CA ARG A 13 16.23 12.93 34.15
C ARG A 13 15.12 13.32 35.14
N ALA A 14 13.96 12.68 34.98
CA ALA A 14 13.10 12.37 36.11
C ALA A 14 12.77 10.88 35.98
N GLY A 15 13.29 10.09 36.91
CA GLY A 15 13.07 8.65 36.96
C GLY A 15 11.79 8.31 37.72
N ALA A 16 11.17 7.19 37.32
CA ALA A 16 10.33 6.39 38.20
C ALA A 16 10.38 4.93 37.70
N ILE A 17 10.56 4.02 38.66
CA ILE A 17 10.58 2.57 38.51
C ILE A 17 9.13 2.07 38.48
N VAL A 18 8.76 1.27 37.48
CA VAL A 18 7.60 0.36 37.52
C VAL A 18 7.99 -0.94 36.81
N PRO A 19 7.94 -2.12 37.46
CA PRO A 19 8.08 -3.40 36.79
C PRO A 19 6.69 -3.92 36.43
N ALA A 20 6.35 -3.93 35.14
CA ALA A 20 5.24 -4.72 34.63
C ALA A 20 5.62 -5.21 33.23
N ALA A 21 5.94 -6.51 33.15
CA ALA A 21 6.22 -7.21 31.91
C ALA A 21 4.94 -7.23 31.06
N MET A 22 4.89 -6.40 30.01
CA MET A 22 4.01 -6.61 28.87
C MET A 22 4.84 -7.22 27.75
N LEU A 23 4.70 -8.53 27.57
CA LEU A 23 5.10 -9.23 26.37
C LEU A 23 4.18 -8.78 25.23
N LEU A 24 4.54 -7.68 24.58
CA LEU A 24 4.03 -7.38 23.25
C LEU A 24 4.60 -8.43 22.29
N PRO A 25 3.78 -9.14 21.48
CA PRO A 25 4.33 -9.97 20.43
C PRO A 25 5.06 -9.04 19.47
N ALA A 26 6.38 -9.22 19.39
CA ALA A 26 7.24 -8.50 18.49
C ALA A 26 6.64 -8.59 17.08
N GLY A 27 6.19 -7.44 16.57
CA GLY A 27 5.98 -7.28 15.15
C GLY A 27 7.23 -7.78 14.45
N VAL A 28 7.05 -8.54 13.37
CA VAL A 28 8.13 -9.15 12.59
C VAL A 28 9.02 -8.02 12.05
N ALA A 29 9.97 -7.58 12.87
CA ALA A 29 11.11 -6.82 12.45
C ALA A 29 11.98 -7.81 11.69
N LEU A 30 11.73 -7.91 10.38
CA LEU A 30 12.67 -8.48 9.45
C LEU A 30 13.96 -7.67 9.60
N ALA A 31 14.85 -8.15 10.45
CA ALA A 31 16.23 -7.70 10.56
C ALA A 31 16.95 -8.09 9.25
N HIS A 32 16.69 -7.35 8.20
CA HIS A 32 17.47 -7.36 6.97
C HIS A 32 18.48 -6.21 7.06
N GLY A 33 19.76 -6.57 6.98
CA GLY A 33 20.88 -5.72 7.35
C GLY A 33 20.93 -4.35 6.68
N LYS A 34 21.49 -3.41 7.45
CA LYS A 34 21.66 -1.96 7.25
C LYS A 34 20.50 -1.14 7.80
N ASN A 35 20.81 -0.23 8.71
CA ASN A 35 19.89 0.75 9.29
C ASN A 35 19.42 1.76 8.22
N ARG A 36 18.51 1.33 7.34
CA ARG A 36 17.93 2.15 6.27
C ARG A 36 16.41 1.95 6.20
N PRO A 37 15.66 2.92 5.66
CA PRO A 37 14.23 2.75 5.40
C PRO A 37 13.92 1.57 4.48
N VAL A 38 12.73 1.01 4.60
CA VAL A 38 12.22 -0.08 3.75
C VAL A 38 10.86 0.31 3.19
N LEU A 39 10.69 0.16 1.87
CA LEU A 39 9.38 0.27 1.22
C LEU A 39 8.62 -1.05 1.38
N THR A 40 7.71 -1.10 2.34
CA THR A 40 7.10 -2.34 2.86
C THR A 40 6.02 -2.91 1.94
N HIS A 41 5.28 -2.05 1.23
CA HIS A 41 4.10 -2.42 0.44
C HIS A 41 4.29 -2.20 -1.06
N GLY A 42 5.56 -2.20 -1.49
CA GLY A 42 5.92 -1.94 -2.89
C GLY A 42 5.57 -0.53 -3.34
N VAL A 43 5.31 -0.41 -4.63
CA VAL A 43 4.98 0.86 -5.29
C VAL A 43 3.80 0.65 -6.21
N GLN A 44 3.06 1.71 -6.46
CA GLN A 44 1.89 1.66 -7.35
C GLN A 44 1.84 2.89 -8.22
N SER A 45 1.16 2.75 -9.35
CA SER A 45 0.76 3.89 -10.18
C SER A 45 -0.75 3.90 -10.41
N GLY A 46 -1.29 5.07 -10.68
CA GLY A 46 -2.72 5.26 -10.92
C GLY A 46 -3.01 6.64 -11.50
N ASP A 47 -4.27 6.89 -11.84
CA ASP A 47 -4.74 8.14 -12.44
C ASP A 47 -3.84 8.60 -13.59
N VAL A 48 -3.47 7.65 -14.45
CA VAL A 48 -2.57 7.88 -15.56
C VAL A 48 -3.26 8.80 -16.58
N THR A 49 -2.55 9.83 -17.03
CA THR A 49 -2.97 10.77 -18.09
C THR A 49 -1.96 10.73 -19.24
N ALA A 50 -2.24 11.46 -20.32
CA ALA A 50 -1.35 11.58 -21.48
C ALA A 50 0.08 12.02 -21.11
N ASP A 51 0.25 12.79 -20.02
CA ASP A 51 1.52 13.41 -19.64
C ASP A 51 2.05 12.95 -18.27
N GLY A 52 1.42 11.99 -17.60
CA GLY A 52 1.78 11.72 -16.20
C GLY A 52 1.01 10.59 -15.52
N ALA A 53 1.33 10.36 -14.26
CA ALA A 53 0.67 9.40 -13.37
C ALA A 53 0.81 9.85 -11.92
N LEU A 54 -0.08 9.39 -11.04
CA LEU A 54 0.22 9.32 -9.62
C LEU A 54 1.12 8.11 -9.34
N VAL A 55 2.06 8.28 -8.43
CA VAL A 55 2.88 7.20 -7.88
C VAL A 55 2.69 7.18 -6.38
N TRP A 56 2.50 5.99 -5.81
CA TRP A 56 2.27 5.77 -4.39
C TRP A 56 3.28 4.77 -3.81
N THR A 57 3.61 4.91 -2.52
CA THR A 57 4.33 3.88 -1.73
C THR A 57 4.03 4.00 -0.23
N ARG A 58 4.56 3.04 0.55
CA ARG A 58 4.58 3.05 2.01
C ARG A 58 5.95 2.63 2.55
N ALA A 59 6.48 3.39 3.51
CA ALA A 59 7.73 3.09 4.22
C ALA A 59 7.49 2.58 5.65
N ASP A 60 8.46 1.85 6.21
CA ASP A 60 8.47 1.35 7.60
C ASP A 60 8.74 2.43 8.65
N ARG A 61 9.30 3.57 8.25
CA ARG A 61 9.73 4.65 9.15
C ARG A 61 9.61 6.02 8.49
N PRO A 62 9.72 7.12 9.26
CA PRO A 62 9.73 8.46 8.71
C PRO A 62 10.80 8.63 7.63
N SER A 63 10.41 9.10 6.44
CA SER A 63 11.33 9.18 5.30
C SER A 63 10.84 10.20 4.26
N ARG A 64 11.75 10.72 3.44
CA ARG A 64 11.43 11.48 2.23
C ARG A 64 11.20 10.52 1.07
N MET A 65 10.04 10.62 0.41
CA MET A 65 9.81 9.91 -0.86
C MET A 65 10.58 10.59 -1.99
N LEU A 66 11.36 9.81 -2.73
CA LEU A 66 12.01 10.23 -3.98
C LEU A 66 11.55 9.32 -5.11
N VAL A 67 11.16 9.89 -6.26
CA VAL A 67 10.75 9.12 -7.43
C VAL A 67 11.65 9.47 -8.60
N GLU A 68 12.47 8.50 -8.99
CA GLU A 68 13.24 8.58 -10.23
C GLU A 68 12.34 8.15 -11.39
N VAL A 69 12.34 8.88 -12.50
CA VAL A 69 11.50 8.60 -13.67
C VAL A 69 12.34 8.61 -14.93
N SER A 70 12.14 7.62 -15.78
CA SER A 70 12.87 7.48 -17.04
C SER A 70 12.03 6.81 -18.13
N SER A 71 12.37 7.05 -19.40
CA SER A 71 11.88 6.27 -20.55
C SER A 71 12.69 5.00 -20.79
N ASP A 72 13.81 4.82 -20.08
CA ASP A 72 14.72 3.69 -20.19
C ASP A 72 14.72 2.88 -18.86
N PRO A 73 14.47 1.56 -18.90
CA PRO A 73 14.43 0.72 -17.70
C PRO A 73 15.79 0.63 -16.96
N SER A 74 16.89 1.05 -17.57
CA SER A 74 18.21 1.15 -16.93
C SER A 74 18.36 2.40 -16.05
N PHE A 75 17.44 3.37 -16.16
CA PHE A 75 17.47 4.64 -15.44
C PHE A 75 18.73 5.51 -15.70
N ARG A 76 19.46 5.30 -16.81
CA ARG A 76 20.67 6.10 -17.15
C ARG A 76 20.37 7.60 -17.24
N HIS A 77 19.26 7.98 -17.85
CA HIS A 77 18.80 9.37 -18.00
C HIS A 77 17.50 9.60 -17.21
N ARG A 78 17.57 9.33 -15.90
CA ARG A 78 16.44 9.55 -14.99
C ARG A 78 16.39 11.00 -14.51
N ARG A 79 15.19 11.53 -14.35
CA ARG A 79 14.94 12.73 -13.53
C ARG A 79 14.43 12.31 -12.16
N VAL A 80 14.71 13.11 -11.12
CA VAL A 80 14.23 12.85 -9.76
C VAL A 80 13.11 13.83 -9.43
N VAL A 81 11.98 13.31 -8.98
CA VAL A 81 10.86 14.07 -8.45
C VAL A 81 10.85 13.88 -6.93
N ARG A 82 10.94 14.98 -6.19
CA ARG A 82 10.88 14.96 -4.73
C ARG A 82 9.43 14.89 -4.27
N GLY A 83 9.08 13.82 -3.56
CA GLY A 83 7.75 13.58 -3.02
C GLY A 83 7.56 14.07 -1.57
N PRO A 84 6.41 13.74 -0.96
CA PRO A 84 6.08 14.14 0.40
C PRO A 84 6.98 13.46 1.46
N LEU A 85 6.81 13.86 2.71
CA LEU A 85 7.28 13.06 3.84
C LEU A 85 6.32 11.88 4.04
N LEU A 86 6.90 10.70 4.22
CA LEU A 86 6.24 9.51 4.72
C LEU A 86 6.35 9.59 6.23
N THR A 87 5.24 9.67 6.96
CA THR A 87 5.21 9.95 8.40
C THR A 87 4.24 9.04 9.14
N PRO A 88 4.31 8.92 10.47
CA PRO A 88 3.33 8.14 11.23
C PRO A 88 1.89 8.63 11.00
N GLU A 89 1.69 9.94 10.88
CA GLU A 89 0.37 10.55 10.66
C GLU A 89 -0.25 10.12 9.33
N THR A 90 0.59 9.87 8.31
CA THR A 90 0.19 9.37 6.98
C THR A 90 0.21 7.84 6.90
N GLY A 91 0.44 7.13 8.02
CA GLY A 91 0.63 5.67 8.04
C GLY A 91 1.88 5.21 7.30
N GLY A 92 2.87 6.09 7.11
CA GLY A 92 4.06 5.87 6.31
C GLY A 92 3.81 5.95 4.81
N THR A 93 2.63 6.39 4.36
CA THR A 93 2.24 6.44 2.94
C THR A 93 2.53 7.79 2.30
N GLY A 94 2.71 7.80 0.99
CA GLY A 94 2.88 9.04 0.25
C GLY A 94 2.55 8.86 -1.22
N LYS A 95 2.00 9.92 -1.83
CA LYS A 95 1.73 9.99 -3.26
C LYS A 95 2.37 11.23 -3.89
N VAL A 96 2.87 11.08 -5.11
CA VAL A 96 3.41 12.18 -5.91
C VAL A 96 2.90 12.10 -7.34
N ARG A 97 2.61 13.27 -7.92
CA ARG A 97 2.19 13.39 -9.32
C ARG A 97 3.40 13.55 -10.23
N LEU A 98 3.60 12.61 -11.14
CA LEU A 98 4.52 12.72 -12.26
C LEU A 98 3.86 13.53 -13.38
N ARG A 99 4.62 14.39 -14.05
CA ARG A 99 4.18 15.26 -15.17
C ARG A 99 5.24 15.35 -16.26
N GLY A 100 4.88 15.81 -17.46
CA GLY A 100 5.81 16.03 -18.56
C GLY A 100 6.35 14.72 -19.17
N LEU A 101 5.56 13.65 -19.12
CA LEU A 101 5.85 12.40 -19.81
C LEU A 101 5.35 12.47 -21.26
N VAL A 102 5.96 11.67 -22.12
CA VAL A 102 5.56 11.59 -23.53
C VAL A 102 4.30 10.74 -23.65
N PRO A 103 3.23 11.20 -24.31
CA PRO A 103 2.02 10.41 -24.56
C PRO A 103 2.30 9.13 -25.36
N GLY A 104 1.55 8.06 -25.07
CA GLY A 104 1.67 6.78 -25.78
C GLY A 104 3.02 6.09 -25.60
N ARG A 105 3.73 6.34 -24.49
CA ARG A 105 5.04 5.76 -24.21
C ARG A 105 5.07 5.09 -22.85
N ARG A 106 5.82 3.99 -22.76
CA ARG A 106 6.14 3.36 -21.48
C ARG A 106 7.06 4.29 -20.68
N ALA A 107 6.70 4.53 -19.43
CA ALA A 107 7.53 5.19 -18.44
C ALA A 107 7.90 4.18 -17.36
N TYR A 108 9.15 4.24 -16.90
CA TYR A 108 9.66 3.50 -15.75
C TYR A 108 9.85 4.47 -14.60
N TYR A 109 9.48 4.04 -13.40
CA TYR A 109 9.72 4.82 -12.20
C TYR A 109 10.37 3.93 -11.13
N ARG A 110 11.22 4.53 -10.31
CA ARG A 110 11.87 3.88 -9.17
C ARG A 110 11.67 4.74 -7.95
N VAL A 111 11.01 4.20 -6.93
CA VAL A 111 10.77 4.89 -5.67
C VAL A 111 11.84 4.49 -4.67
N VAL A 112 12.35 5.49 -3.96
CA VAL A 112 13.31 5.32 -2.86
C VAL A 112 12.80 6.13 -1.67
N ALA A 113 12.85 5.53 -0.49
CA ALA A 113 12.70 6.26 0.77
C ALA A 113 14.09 6.70 1.26
N GLU A 114 14.28 8.01 1.39
CA GLU A 114 15.48 8.60 1.98
C GLU A 114 15.22 8.95 3.44
N ASP A 115 16.14 8.60 4.33
CA ASP A 115 16.06 8.97 5.74
C ASP A 115 16.02 10.49 5.91
N LEU A 116 15.41 10.99 6.99
CA LEU A 116 15.24 12.43 7.22
C LEU A 116 16.55 13.17 7.45
N ASP A 117 17.61 12.45 7.86
CA ASP A 117 18.97 12.98 7.95
C ASP A 117 19.73 12.99 6.60
N GLY A 118 19.13 12.42 5.54
CA GLY A 118 19.67 12.33 4.19
C GLY A 118 20.83 11.33 4.01
N ARG A 119 21.19 10.54 5.03
CA ARG A 119 22.39 9.69 5.01
C ARG A 119 22.14 8.31 4.44
N THR A 120 20.95 7.77 4.64
CA THR A 120 20.60 6.42 4.18
C THR A 120 19.39 6.42 3.27
N ARG A 121 19.34 5.43 2.38
CA ARG A 121 18.27 5.25 1.41
C ARG A 121 17.86 3.79 1.37
N SER A 122 16.56 3.55 1.18
CA SER A 122 16.02 2.23 0.92
C SER A 122 16.61 1.63 -0.35
N GLU A 123 16.42 0.32 -0.52
CA GLU A 123 16.47 -0.25 -1.87
C GLU A 123 15.41 0.43 -2.75
N GLY A 124 15.73 0.61 -4.03
CA GLY A 124 14.80 1.22 -4.98
C GLY A 124 13.80 0.21 -5.50
N VAL A 125 12.51 0.50 -5.39
CA VAL A 125 11.44 -0.36 -5.92
C VAL A 125 10.97 0.20 -7.26
N VAL A 126 11.04 -0.63 -8.30
CA VAL A 126 10.74 -0.25 -9.68
C VAL A 126 9.28 -0.58 -10.02
N GLY A 127 8.65 0.33 -10.74
CA GLY A 127 7.39 0.09 -11.44
C GLY A 127 7.41 0.69 -12.84
N SER A 128 6.34 0.46 -13.59
CA SER A 128 6.16 1.03 -14.93
C SER A 128 4.70 1.20 -15.27
N PHE A 129 4.40 2.11 -16.18
CA PHE A 129 3.07 2.28 -16.78
C PHE A 129 3.22 2.83 -18.20
N THR A 130 2.15 2.81 -18.97
CA THR A 130 2.10 3.40 -20.31
C THR A 130 1.16 4.59 -20.29
N THR A 131 1.63 5.77 -20.70
CA THR A 131 0.73 6.92 -20.88
C THR A 131 -0.21 6.67 -22.06
N PRO A 132 -1.47 7.15 -22.04
CA PRO A 132 -2.38 7.03 -23.16
C PRO A 132 -1.83 7.84 -24.35
N PRO A 133 -1.97 7.34 -25.59
CA PRO A 133 -1.62 8.10 -26.78
C PRO A 133 -2.62 9.22 -27.03
N LEU A 134 -2.20 10.23 -27.82
CA LEU A 134 -3.10 11.29 -28.29
C LEU A 134 -4.04 10.83 -29.41
N LEU A 135 -3.64 9.78 -30.14
CA LEU A 135 -4.42 9.18 -31.21
C LEU A 135 -5.12 7.91 -30.72
N ARG A 136 -6.21 7.53 -31.38
CA ARG A 136 -6.95 6.30 -31.07
C ARG A 136 -6.06 5.06 -31.27
N ARG A 137 -6.19 4.10 -30.36
CA ARG A 137 -5.63 2.75 -30.46
C ARG A 137 -6.51 1.76 -29.73
N ASP A 138 -6.28 0.48 -29.97
CA ASP A 138 -6.84 -0.57 -29.12
C ASP A 138 -6.28 -0.48 -27.70
N VAL A 139 -7.14 -0.80 -26.74
CA VAL A 139 -6.83 -0.79 -25.31
C VAL A 139 -7.12 -2.16 -24.73
N ARG A 140 -6.24 -2.64 -23.87
CA ARG A 140 -6.47 -3.82 -23.04
C ARG A 140 -6.56 -3.38 -21.60
N PHE A 141 -7.62 -3.71 -20.90
CA PHE A 141 -7.72 -3.48 -19.47
C PHE A 141 -8.24 -4.73 -18.77
N VAL A 142 -7.99 -4.79 -17.48
CA VAL A 142 -8.64 -5.75 -16.58
C VAL A 142 -9.60 -4.98 -15.68
N TRP A 143 -10.65 -5.65 -15.23
CA TRP A 143 -11.67 -5.11 -14.34
C TRP A 143 -11.98 -6.15 -13.28
N GLY A 144 -12.20 -5.70 -12.05
CA GLY A 144 -12.49 -6.55 -10.91
C GLY A 144 -12.73 -5.74 -9.65
N GLY A 145 -13.07 -6.44 -8.58
CA GLY A 145 -13.34 -5.93 -7.24
C GLY A 145 -13.15 -7.06 -6.22
N ASP A 146 -13.71 -6.89 -5.03
CA ASP A 146 -13.93 -7.97 -4.07
C ASP A 146 -12.63 -8.65 -3.60
N VAL A 147 -11.56 -7.87 -3.44
CA VAL A 147 -10.23 -8.40 -3.16
C VAL A 147 -10.13 -8.86 -1.72
N ALA A 148 -9.89 -10.18 -1.57
CA ALA A 148 -9.93 -10.88 -0.28
C ALA A 148 -11.31 -10.89 0.39
N GLY A 149 -12.38 -10.71 -0.40
CA GLY A 149 -13.76 -10.79 0.06
C GLY A 149 -14.21 -12.18 0.47
N GLN A 150 -15.30 -12.23 1.22
CA GLN A 150 -16.01 -13.46 1.60
C GLN A 150 -15.10 -14.52 2.29
N GLY A 151 -13.98 -14.09 2.89
CA GLY A 151 -13.05 -14.96 3.61
C GLY A 151 -11.89 -15.53 2.77
N TRP A 152 -11.64 -15.06 1.55
CA TRP A 152 -10.66 -15.63 0.62
C TRP A 152 -9.45 -14.72 0.36
N GLY A 153 -8.61 -14.57 1.39
CA GLY A 153 -7.36 -13.80 1.34
C GLY A 153 -6.18 -14.53 0.69
N SER A 154 -4.97 -14.03 0.95
CA SER A 154 -3.73 -14.61 0.39
C SER A 154 -3.49 -16.02 0.92
N ASN A 155 -3.30 -16.98 0.01
CA ASN A 155 -3.07 -18.38 0.35
C ASN A 155 -1.66 -18.84 -0.03
N PRO A 156 -0.75 -19.09 0.93
CA PRO A 156 0.64 -19.44 0.63
C PRO A 156 0.79 -20.78 -0.09
N ASP A 157 -0.15 -21.72 0.08
CA ASP A 157 -0.12 -23.01 -0.64
C ASP A 157 -0.34 -22.83 -2.14
N LEU A 158 -0.98 -21.73 -2.55
CA LEU A 158 -1.19 -21.33 -3.95
C LEU A 158 -0.17 -20.28 -4.40
N GLY A 159 0.84 -20.00 -3.58
CA GLY A 159 1.83 -18.95 -3.81
C GLY A 159 1.29 -17.53 -3.66
N GLY A 160 0.23 -17.34 -2.87
CA GLY A 160 -0.39 -16.05 -2.57
C GLY A 160 -1.74 -15.87 -3.25
N MET A 161 -1.92 -14.75 -3.95
CA MET A 161 -3.13 -14.42 -4.72
C MET A 161 -2.89 -14.63 -6.23
N PRO A 162 -3.07 -15.86 -6.77
CA PRO A 162 -2.70 -16.22 -8.14
C PRO A 162 -3.43 -15.42 -9.23
N LEU A 163 -4.63 -14.91 -8.94
CA LEU A 163 -5.40 -14.08 -9.86
C LEU A 163 -4.61 -12.83 -10.30
N PHE A 164 -3.88 -12.19 -9.41
CA PHE A 164 -3.08 -11.01 -9.74
C PHE A 164 -1.95 -11.34 -10.71
N ALA A 165 -1.29 -12.50 -10.55
CA ALA A 165 -0.30 -12.97 -11.53
C ALA A 165 -0.95 -13.26 -12.89
N ALA A 166 -2.14 -13.86 -12.91
CA ALA A 166 -2.90 -14.13 -14.13
C ALA A 166 -3.29 -12.82 -14.85
N MET A 167 -3.71 -11.79 -14.10
CA MET A 167 -4.00 -10.45 -14.63
C MET A 167 -2.74 -9.78 -15.18
N THR A 168 -1.62 -9.78 -14.44
CA THR A 168 -0.32 -9.25 -14.92
C THR A 168 0.09 -9.89 -16.24
N ALA A 169 -0.07 -11.21 -16.38
CA ALA A 169 0.27 -11.94 -17.59
C ALA A 169 -0.55 -11.53 -18.83
N ARG A 170 -1.69 -10.84 -18.65
CA ARG A 170 -2.44 -10.25 -19.78
C ARG A 170 -1.79 -8.98 -20.32
N ARG A 171 -0.83 -8.39 -19.61
CA ARG A 171 -0.20 -7.11 -19.94
C ARG A 171 -1.24 -6.01 -20.21
N PRO A 172 -2.19 -5.76 -19.28
CA PRO A 172 -3.17 -4.70 -19.46
C PRO A 172 -2.50 -3.32 -19.44
N ASP A 173 -3.12 -2.38 -20.14
CA ASP A 173 -2.79 -0.96 -20.09
C ASP A 173 -3.14 -0.34 -18.74
N PHE A 174 -4.24 -0.79 -18.12
CA PHE A 174 -4.68 -0.39 -16.79
C PHE A 174 -5.64 -1.40 -16.16
N PHE A 175 -5.92 -1.19 -14.88
CA PHE A 175 -6.91 -1.91 -14.08
C PHE A 175 -8.01 -0.96 -13.62
N VAL A 176 -9.26 -1.38 -13.76
CA VAL A 176 -10.39 -0.74 -13.09
C VAL A 176 -10.73 -1.55 -11.85
N HIS A 177 -10.48 -0.97 -10.67
CA HIS A 177 -10.87 -1.58 -9.40
C HIS A 177 -12.22 -1.03 -8.97
N SER A 178 -13.22 -1.90 -8.96
CA SER A 178 -14.64 -1.56 -8.89
C SER A 178 -15.21 -1.50 -7.48
N GLY A 179 -14.40 -1.13 -6.48
CA GLY A 179 -14.77 -1.26 -5.07
C GLY A 179 -14.24 -2.53 -4.42
N ASP A 180 -14.49 -2.65 -3.13
CA ASP A 180 -14.07 -3.77 -2.28
C ASP A 180 -12.58 -4.07 -2.42
N THR A 181 -11.78 -3.00 -2.42
CA THR A 181 -10.31 -3.03 -2.36
C THR A 181 -9.83 -3.59 -1.01
N VAL A 182 -10.71 -3.54 -0.02
CA VAL A 182 -10.56 -4.09 1.33
C VAL A 182 -11.92 -4.56 1.82
N TYR A 183 -11.90 -5.52 2.74
CA TYR A 183 -13.01 -5.84 3.65
C TYR A 183 -12.57 -5.44 5.04
N SER A 184 -12.97 -4.25 5.51
CA SER A 184 -12.60 -3.72 6.83
C SER A 184 -13.61 -4.09 7.92
N ASP A 185 -14.74 -4.63 7.53
CA ASP A 185 -15.94 -4.87 8.32
C ASP A 185 -16.22 -6.37 8.56
N GLY A 186 -15.32 -7.25 8.12
CA GLY A 186 -15.41 -8.69 8.31
C GLY A 186 -14.08 -9.33 8.73
N PRO A 187 -14.03 -10.13 9.81
CA PRO A 187 -12.83 -10.85 10.19
C PRO A 187 -12.51 -11.98 9.20
N LEU A 188 -11.24 -12.15 8.87
CA LEU A 188 -10.72 -13.21 8.01
C LEU A 188 -10.38 -14.45 8.84
N GLN A 189 -11.00 -15.58 8.51
CA GLN A 189 -10.66 -16.87 9.13
C GLN A 189 -9.34 -17.40 8.59
N GLU A 190 -8.46 -17.90 9.46
CA GLU A 190 -7.19 -18.49 9.04
C GLU A 190 -7.40 -19.73 8.15
N LYS A 191 -8.43 -20.54 8.44
CA LYS A 191 -8.70 -21.80 7.73
C LYS A 191 -10.16 -21.91 7.37
N VAL A 192 -10.43 -22.20 6.10
CA VAL A 192 -11.78 -22.46 5.59
C VAL A 192 -11.78 -23.82 4.89
N THR A 193 -12.69 -24.71 5.28
CA THR A 193 -12.83 -26.03 4.61
C THR A 193 -13.73 -25.86 3.40
N LEU A 194 -13.21 -26.20 2.21
CA LEU A 194 -13.94 -26.18 0.95
C LEU A 194 -14.93 -27.34 0.87
N ALA A 195 -15.91 -27.22 -0.02
CA ALA A 195 -16.95 -28.25 -0.21
C ALA A 195 -16.38 -29.64 -0.59
N ASP A 196 -15.19 -29.69 -1.18
CA ASP A 196 -14.51 -30.94 -1.56
C ASP A 196 -13.52 -31.45 -0.49
N GLY A 197 -13.54 -30.87 0.72
CA GLY A 197 -12.70 -31.28 1.85
C GLY A 197 -11.29 -30.72 1.84
N ARG A 198 -10.87 -29.99 0.79
CA ARG A 198 -9.61 -29.22 0.84
C ARG A 198 -9.72 -28.08 1.85
N VAL A 199 -8.58 -27.62 2.36
CA VAL A 199 -8.52 -26.48 3.29
C VAL A 199 -7.87 -25.30 2.59
N TRP A 200 -8.58 -24.18 2.53
CA TRP A 200 -8.00 -22.88 2.22
C TRP A 200 -7.30 -22.33 3.46
N ARG A 201 -6.05 -21.90 3.32
CA ARG A 201 -5.26 -21.32 4.41
C ARG A 201 -4.95 -19.87 4.10
N ASN A 202 -5.59 -18.97 4.82
CA ASN A 202 -5.32 -17.54 4.72
C ASN A 202 -4.07 -17.19 5.53
N VAL A 203 -3.22 -16.33 4.98
CA VAL A 203 -2.37 -15.48 5.82
C VAL A 203 -3.31 -14.56 6.61
N VAL A 204 -3.08 -14.39 7.90
CA VAL A 204 -3.82 -13.46 8.75
C VAL A 204 -2.85 -12.50 9.45
N THR A 205 -3.29 -11.26 9.65
CA THR A 205 -2.63 -10.24 10.48
C THR A 205 -3.54 -9.88 11.65
N PRO A 206 -3.04 -9.25 12.73
CA PRO A 206 -3.89 -8.82 13.84
C PRO A 206 -5.11 -8.01 13.39
N GLU A 207 -4.93 -7.13 12.41
CA GLU A 207 -5.98 -6.26 11.88
C GLU A 207 -7.00 -7.04 11.05
N LYS A 208 -6.64 -8.18 10.47
CA LYS A 208 -7.56 -9.06 9.73
C LYS A 208 -8.36 -10.00 10.65
N LEU A 209 -8.06 -10.08 11.94
CA LEU A 209 -8.76 -10.97 12.88
C LEU A 209 -10.04 -10.36 13.48
N LYS A 210 -10.29 -9.07 13.22
CA LYS A 210 -11.46 -8.33 13.70
C LYS A 210 -11.89 -7.28 12.68
N VAL A 211 -13.05 -6.69 12.89
CA VAL A 211 -13.48 -5.48 12.17
C VAL A 211 -12.59 -4.30 12.57
N ALA A 212 -12.36 -3.36 11.66
CA ALA A 212 -11.61 -2.15 11.95
C ALA A 212 -12.48 -1.13 12.68
N GLU A 213 -12.04 -0.69 13.86
CA GLU A 213 -12.71 0.31 14.68
C GLU A 213 -11.86 1.59 14.81
N THR A 214 -10.58 1.48 14.47
CA THR A 214 -9.61 2.58 14.49
C THR A 214 -8.98 2.80 13.12
N LEU A 215 -8.43 3.99 12.90
CA LEU A 215 -7.74 4.32 11.65
C LEU A 215 -6.54 3.40 11.38
N ASP A 216 -5.82 2.97 12.42
CA ASP A 216 -4.66 2.11 12.24
C ASP A 216 -5.06 0.67 11.90
N GLU A 217 -6.15 0.15 12.48
CA GLU A 217 -6.74 -1.12 12.05
C GLU A 217 -7.20 -1.04 10.60
N TYR A 218 -7.90 0.03 10.21
CA TYR A 218 -8.33 0.26 8.83
C TYR A 218 -7.15 0.28 7.84
N ARG A 219 -6.07 0.98 8.19
CA ARG A 219 -4.83 0.98 7.40
C ARG A 219 -4.20 -0.41 7.32
N GLY A 220 -4.24 -1.19 8.39
CA GLY A 220 -3.76 -2.57 8.40
C GLY A 220 -4.59 -3.49 7.50
N GLN A 221 -5.91 -3.31 7.49
CA GLN A 221 -6.82 -4.03 6.59
C GLN A 221 -6.47 -3.77 5.12
N PHE A 222 -6.24 -2.50 4.74
CA PHE A 222 -5.77 -2.14 3.38
C PHE A 222 -4.39 -2.70 3.06
N ALA A 223 -3.48 -2.64 4.04
CA ALA A 223 -2.10 -3.07 3.88
C ALA A 223 -1.98 -4.58 3.62
N TYR A 224 -2.91 -5.38 4.15
CA TYR A 224 -2.93 -6.84 4.03
C TYR A 224 -2.75 -7.32 2.58
N ASN A 225 -3.55 -6.80 1.65
CA ASN A 225 -3.51 -7.21 0.24
C ASN A 225 -2.12 -6.94 -0.38
N LEU A 226 -1.43 -5.90 0.09
CA LEU A 226 -0.10 -5.51 -0.38
C LEU A 226 1.06 -6.25 0.32
N LEU A 227 0.77 -7.16 1.25
CA LEU A 227 1.78 -8.10 1.75
C LEU A 227 2.08 -9.18 0.69
N ASP A 228 1.07 -9.51 -0.12
CA ASP A 228 1.19 -10.52 -1.16
C ASP A 228 2.13 -10.06 -2.28
N PRO A 229 3.16 -10.86 -2.64
CA PRO A 229 4.10 -10.50 -3.69
C PRO A 229 3.46 -10.35 -5.08
N LYS A 230 2.42 -11.13 -5.40
CA LYS A 230 1.74 -11.06 -6.71
C LYS A 230 0.91 -9.79 -6.84
N VAL A 231 0.30 -9.35 -5.73
CA VAL A 231 -0.44 -8.08 -5.70
C VAL A 231 0.52 -6.91 -5.86
N ARG A 232 1.66 -6.91 -5.14
CA ARG A 232 2.70 -5.88 -5.30
C ARG A 232 3.28 -5.85 -6.70
N GLU A 233 3.54 -7.01 -7.30
CA GLU A 233 4.05 -7.11 -8.67
C GLU A 233 3.05 -6.54 -9.69
N PHE A 234 1.77 -6.89 -9.55
CA PHE A 234 0.70 -6.34 -10.39
C PHE A 234 0.61 -4.81 -10.25
N ALA A 235 0.54 -4.31 -9.01
CA ALA A 235 0.37 -2.89 -8.75
C ALA A 235 1.57 -2.04 -9.19
N ALA A 236 2.78 -2.62 -9.21
CA ALA A 236 3.98 -1.96 -9.74
C ALA A 236 3.96 -1.84 -11.28
N GLN A 237 3.19 -2.65 -12.01
CA GLN A 237 3.22 -2.73 -13.47
C GLN A 237 1.94 -2.26 -14.16
N VAL A 238 0.82 -2.31 -13.46
CA VAL A 238 -0.51 -2.03 -14.00
C VAL A 238 -1.10 -0.85 -13.23
N PRO A 239 -1.28 0.32 -13.87
CA PRO A 239 -1.87 1.46 -13.20
C PRO A 239 -3.34 1.18 -12.88
N ALA A 240 -3.78 1.57 -11.68
CA ALA A 240 -5.14 1.39 -11.22
C ALA A 240 -5.96 2.68 -11.33
N TYR A 241 -7.23 2.53 -11.71
CA TYR A 241 -8.30 3.48 -11.52
C TYR A 241 -9.28 2.84 -10.54
N ALA A 242 -9.25 3.29 -9.29
CA ALA A 242 -10.00 2.67 -8.20
C ALA A 242 -11.19 3.54 -7.80
N GLN A 243 -12.34 2.88 -7.62
CA GLN A 243 -13.44 3.39 -6.82
C GLN A 243 -13.55 2.58 -5.53
N TRP A 244 -14.14 3.19 -4.51
CA TRP A 244 -14.68 2.49 -3.34
C TRP A 244 -16.07 1.90 -3.63
N ASP A 245 -16.47 0.95 -2.80
CA ASP A 245 -17.83 0.46 -2.59
C ASP A 245 -18.07 0.41 -1.06
N ASP A 246 -18.97 -0.45 -0.60
CA ASP A 246 -19.44 -0.50 0.78
C ASP A 246 -18.44 -1.13 1.75
N HIS A 247 -17.72 -2.21 1.39
CA HIS A 247 -16.79 -2.91 2.27
C HIS A 247 -15.51 -2.12 2.62
N GLU A 248 -15.25 -1.01 1.92
CA GLU A 248 -14.33 0.04 2.40
C GLU A 248 -14.80 0.72 3.69
N VAL A 249 -16.04 0.54 4.12
CA VAL A 249 -16.58 1.12 5.34
C VAL A 249 -17.35 0.06 6.12
N THR A 250 -18.49 -0.37 5.60
CA THR A 250 -19.41 -1.33 6.21
C THR A 250 -20.33 -1.88 5.12
N ASN A 251 -20.50 -3.20 5.09
CA ASN A 251 -21.36 -3.92 4.15
C ASN A 251 -22.76 -3.30 4.02
N ASN A 252 -23.22 -3.17 2.78
CA ASN A 252 -24.46 -2.55 2.31
C ASN A 252 -24.65 -1.07 2.70
N TRP A 253 -23.59 -0.38 3.17
CA TRP A 253 -23.72 1.02 3.57
C TRP A 253 -24.07 1.93 2.41
N TYR A 254 -24.99 2.86 2.66
CA TYR A 254 -25.36 3.92 1.71
C TYR A 254 -25.42 5.29 2.41
N PRO A 255 -25.30 6.42 1.68
CA PRO A 255 -25.18 7.76 2.30
C PRO A 255 -26.29 8.19 3.26
N GLY A 256 -27.45 7.53 3.23
CA GLY A 256 -28.58 7.81 4.11
C GLY A 256 -28.72 6.83 5.28
N GLU A 257 -27.85 5.83 5.38
CA GLU A 257 -27.86 4.87 6.48
C GLU A 257 -27.16 5.44 7.71
N ILE A 258 -27.84 5.35 8.86
CA ILE A 258 -27.28 5.67 10.17
C ILE A 258 -26.86 4.34 10.80
N LEU A 259 -25.55 4.18 11.02
CA LEU A 259 -25.00 3.02 11.68
C LEU A 259 -25.25 3.13 13.19
N ASP A 260 -26.29 2.46 13.68
CA ASP A 260 -26.51 2.30 15.12
C ASP A 260 -25.52 1.28 15.69
N TYR A 261 -24.90 1.58 16.83
CA TYR A 261 -23.88 0.71 17.47
C TYR A 261 -24.33 -0.76 17.65
N CYS A 262 -25.63 -1.02 17.78
CA CYS A 262 -26.19 -2.38 17.83
C CYS A 262 -26.09 -3.15 16.51
N LEU A 263 -26.10 -2.49 15.35
CA LEU A 263 -26.06 -3.12 14.03
C LEU A 263 -24.64 -3.56 13.63
N LEU A 264 -23.60 -2.93 14.19
CA LEU A 264 -22.20 -3.22 13.87
C LEU A 264 -21.60 -4.37 14.70
N GLY A 265 -22.36 -4.94 15.65
CA GLY A 265 -21.85 -6.00 16.55
C GLY A 265 -20.73 -5.53 17.50
N LEU A 266 -20.52 -4.22 17.60
CA LEU A 266 -19.55 -3.59 18.50
C LEU A 266 -20.20 -3.41 19.88
N ARG A 267 -19.58 -3.94 20.93
CA ARG A 267 -19.96 -3.73 22.34
C ARG A 267 -18.88 -2.92 23.06
#